data_AF-A0A9E1INP7-F1
#
_entry.id   AF-A0A9E1INP7-F1
#
_cell.length_a   1.000
_cell.length_b   1.000
_cell.length_c   1.000
_cell.angle_alpha   90.00
_cell.angle_beta   90.00
_cell.angle_gamma   90.00
#
_symmetry.space_group_name_H-M   'P 1'
#
loop_
_entity.id
_entity.type
_entity.pdbx_description
1 polymer ?
#
loop_
_entity_poly.entity_id
_entity_poly.type
_entity_poly.pdbx_seq_one_letter_code
_entity_poly.pdbx_strand_id
1 'polypeptide(L)'
;AIKNSRLLGDFMDITMREQRALFAKKLEYRMWVDYMEGCRGRDAEMLQWSDSTVARLRSAVFSMLTEAGYLKDTRSLVLQNVFVDEDLAAYLRDCGETYVLRCMEVTE
;
A
#
# COMPACT_ATOMS: atom_id res chain seq x y z
N ALA A 1 8.90 2.37 -6.75
CA ALA A 1 8.10 3.13 -5.78
C ALA A 1 8.15 2.53 -4.37
N ILE A 2 7.79 1.25 -4.19
CA ILE A 2 7.77 0.55 -2.89
C ILE A 2 9.12 0.61 -2.14
N LYS A 3 10.24 0.40 -2.84
CA LYS A 3 11.60 0.50 -2.26
C LYS A 3 11.95 1.89 -1.71
N ASN A 4 11.37 2.94 -2.27
CA ASN A 4 11.64 4.34 -1.89
C ASN A 4 10.63 4.88 -0.85
N SER A 5 9.57 4.13 -0.54
CA SER A 5 8.56 4.54 0.43
C SER A 5 8.15 3.36 1.30
N ARG A 6 8.79 3.26 2.48
CA ARG A 6 8.38 2.31 3.52
C ARG A 6 6.91 2.45 3.88
N LEU A 7 6.43 3.70 4.00
CA LEU A 7 5.04 4.03 4.27
C LEU A 7 4.06 3.37 3.29
N LEU A 8 4.40 3.33 1.99
CA LEU A 8 3.59 2.64 0.98
C LEU A 8 3.55 1.13 1.22
N GLY A 9 4.72 0.51 1.46
CA GLY A 9 4.79 -0.94 1.69
C GLY A 9 4.08 -1.37 2.97
N ASP A 10 4.24 -0.61 4.06
CA ASP A 10 3.55 -0.86 5.33
C ASP A 10 2.03 -0.69 5.19
N PHE A 11 1.58 0.30 4.43
CA PHE A 11 0.16 0.47 4.11
C PHE A 11 -0.40 -0.72 3.31
N MET A 12 0.36 -1.25 2.35
CA MET A 12 0.00 -2.45 1.61
C MET A 12 -0.05 -3.69 2.54
N ASP A 13 0.97 -3.91 3.35
CA ASP A 13 1.06 -5.11 4.21
C ASP A 13 0.04 -5.13 5.34
N ILE A 14 -0.31 -3.97 5.91
CA ILE A 14 -1.26 -3.87 7.01
C ILE A 14 -2.68 -3.71 6.46
N THR A 15 -2.93 -2.63 5.71
CA THR A 15 -4.29 -2.23 5.33
C THR A 15 -4.81 -3.11 4.20
N MET A 16 -4.04 -3.29 3.11
CA MET A 16 -4.55 -4.07 1.98
C MET A 16 -4.68 -5.57 2.32
N ARG A 17 -3.76 -6.12 3.12
CA ARG A 17 -3.87 -7.50 3.61
C ARG A 17 -5.13 -7.72 4.43
N GLU A 18 -5.45 -6.80 5.35
CA GLU A 18 -6.67 -6.85 6.16
C GLU A 18 -7.93 -6.74 5.28
N GLN A 19 -7.97 -5.76 4.38
CA GLN A 19 -9.12 -5.58 3.48
C GLN A 19 -9.34 -6.80 2.57
N ARG A 20 -8.27 -7.46 2.15
CA ARG A 20 -8.36 -8.71 1.38
C ARG A 20 -8.86 -9.88 2.23
N ALA A 21 -8.38 -10.03 3.45
CA ALA A 21 -8.90 -11.04 4.39
C ALA A 21 -10.41 -10.85 4.65
N LEU A 22 -10.88 -9.61 4.60
CA LEU A 22 -12.31 -9.25 4.70
C LEU A 22 -13.08 -9.35 3.37
N PHE A 23 -12.44 -9.79 2.28
CA PHE A 23 -13.00 -9.80 0.92
C PHE A 23 -13.59 -8.44 0.49
N ALA A 24 -12.99 -7.35 0.97
CA ALA A 24 -13.44 -6.00 0.66
C ALA A 24 -13.23 -5.70 -0.83
N LYS A 25 -14.26 -5.13 -1.45
CA LYS A 25 -14.22 -4.79 -2.89
C LYS A 25 -13.50 -3.47 -3.17
N LYS A 26 -13.31 -2.63 -2.16
CA LYS A 26 -12.81 -1.26 -2.30
C LYS A 26 -11.88 -0.89 -1.17
N LEU A 27 -10.89 -0.07 -1.50
CA LEU A 27 -9.99 0.55 -0.54
C LEU A 27 -10.44 1.99 -0.28
N GLU A 28 -11.14 2.24 0.81
CA GLU A 28 -11.66 3.58 1.08
C GLU A 28 -10.57 4.53 1.58
N TYR A 29 -10.73 5.82 1.27
CA TYR A 29 -9.84 6.86 1.80
C TYR A 29 -9.83 6.93 3.33
N ARG A 30 -10.89 6.48 4.00
CA ARG A 30 -10.95 6.39 5.47
C ARG A 30 -9.89 5.43 6.02
N MET A 31 -9.59 4.34 5.31
CA MET A 31 -8.60 3.35 5.72
C MET A 31 -7.19 3.95 5.78
N TRP A 32 -6.88 4.94 4.92
CA TRP A 32 -5.64 5.70 5.02
C TRP A 32 -5.57 6.55 6.29
N VAL A 33 -6.69 7.16 6.68
CA VAL A 33 -6.76 7.95 7.92
C VAL A 33 -6.59 7.05 9.14
N ASP A 34 -7.31 5.92 9.18
CA ASP A 34 -7.21 4.92 10.24
C ASP A 34 -5.77 4.38 10.35
N TYR A 35 -5.12 4.10 9.21
CA TYR A 35 -3.73 3.68 9.18
C TYR A 35 -2.78 4.73 9.77
N MET A 36 -2.95 6.00 9.37
CA MET A 36 -2.15 7.12 9.87
C MET A 36 -2.33 7.36 11.37
N GLU A 37 -3.54 7.17 11.90
CA GLU A 37 -3.81 7.19 13.34
C GLU A 37 -3.15 6.01 14.06
N GLY A 38 -3.22 4.81 13.49
CA GLY A 38 -2.53 3.63 14.02
C GLY A 38 -1.01 3.74 14.00
N CYS A 39 -0.44 4.50 13.06
CA CYS A 39 0.98 4.84 13.07
C CYS A 39 1.32 5.85 14.18
N ARG A 40 0.50 6.89 14.39
CA ARG A 40 0.65 7.83 15.51
C ARG A 40 0.56 7.16 16.88
N GLY A 41 -0.27 6.13 17.03
CA GLY A 41 -0.39 5.38 18.28
C GLY A 41 0.78 4.42 18.56
N ARG A 42 1.55 4.03 17.53
CA ARG A 42 2.65 3.06 17.66
C ARG A 42 4.02 3.71 17.79
N ASP A 43 4.24 4.88 17.21
CA ASP A 43 5.48 5.64 17.33
C ASP A 43 5.25 7.02 17.94
N ALA A 44 5.69 7.20 19.18
CA ALA A 44 5.63 8.50 19.87
C ALA A 44 6.59 9.54 19.25
N GLU A 45 7.63 9.10 18.53
CA GLU A 45 8.57 9.95 17.80
C GLU A 45 8.12 10.26 16.36
N MET A 46 7.00 9.69 15.91
CA MET A 46 6.51 9.95 14.57
C MET A 46 6.10 11.41 14.44
N LEU A 47 6.77 12.14 13.55
CA LEU A 47 6.43 13.52 13.20
C LEU A 47 4.92 13.63 12.96
N GLN A 48 4.23 14.41 13.79
CA GLN A 48 2.82 14.71 13.58
C GLN A 48 2.68 15.49 12.27
N TRP A 49 2.44 14.76 11.18
CA TRP A 49 2.19 15.37 9.89
C TRP A 49 0.88 16.15 9.93
N SER A 50 0.91 17.37 9.41
CA SER A 50 -0.28 18.18 9.19
C SER A 50 -1.26 17.47 8.28
N ASP A 51 -2.55 17.79 8.40
CA ASP A 51 -3.60 17.21 7.54
C ASP A 51 -3.30 17.44 6.05
N SER A 52 -2.67 18.56 5.71
CA SER A 52 -2.21 18.86 4.34
C SER A 52 -1.14 17.87 3.84
N THR A 53 -0.22 17.45 4.71
CA THR A 53 0.82 16.48 4.39
C THR A 53 0.23 15.08 4.27
N VAL A 54 -0.66 14.70 5.18
CA VAL A 54 -1.38 13.42 5.14
C VAL A 54 -2.21 13.30 3.87
N ALA A 55 -2.92 14.36 3.46
CA ALA A 55 -3.70 14.38 2.23
C ALA A 55 -2.83 14.25 0.98
N ARG A 56 -1.65 14.91 0.95
CA ARG A 56 -0.68 14.77 -0.15
C ARG A 56 -0.13 13.36 -0.25
N LEU A 57 0.24 12.76 0.88
CA LEU A 57 0.74 11.38 0.94
C LEU A 57 -0.34 10.40 0.48
N ARG A 58 -1.59 10.58 0.94
CA ARG A 58 -2.73 9.80 0.46
C ARG A 58 -2.84 9.84 -1.06
N SER A 59 -2.86 11.04 -1.65
CA SER A 59 -2.96 11.18 -3.10
C SER A 59 -1.80 10.48 -3.82
N ALA A 60 -0.56 10.63 -3.33
CA ALA A 60 0.60 9.96 -3.92
C ALA A 60 0.50 8.43 -3.84
N VAL A 61 0.13 7.88 -2.68
CA VAL A 61 -0.02 6.44 -2.45
C VAL A 61 -1.11 5.85 -3.34
N PHE A 62 -2.29 6.48 -3.38
CA PHE A 62 -3.39 5.99 -4.20
C PHE A 62 -3.10 6.08 -5.69
N SER A 63 -2.39 7.12 -6.15
CA SER A 63 -1.90 7.19 -7.53
C SER A 63 -0.92 6.07 -7.84
N MET A 64 0.07 5.81 -6.97
CA MET A 64 1.02 4.70 -7.16
C MET A 64 0.33 3.33 -7.20
N LEU A 65 -0.67 3.10 -6.34
CA LEU A 65 -1.46 1.86 -6.35
C LEU A 65 -2.29 1.71 -7.63
N THR A 66 -2.80 2.82 -8.16
CA THR A 66 -3.54 2.83 -9.44
C THR A 66 -2.60 2.57 -10.62
N GLU A 67 -1.45 3.23 -10.67
CA GLU A 67 -0.41 3.03 -11.69
C GLU A 67 0.13 1.60 -11.68
N ALA A 68 0.27 1.00 -10.50
CA ALA A 68 0.70 -0.39 -10.33
C ALA A 68 -0.45 -1.42 -10.53
N GLY A 69 -1.67 -0.96 -10.85
CA GLY A 69 -2.81 -1.83 -11.16
C GLY A 69 -3.51 -2.46 -9.95
N TYR A 70 -3.12 -2.15 -8.72
CA TYR A 70 -3.80 -2.65 -7.50
C TYR A 70 -5.16 -2.00 -7.28
N LEU A 71 -5.35 -0.79 -7.80
CA LEU A 71 -6.63 -0.09 -7.82
C LEU A 71 -7.05 0.14 -9.27
N LYS A 72 -8.34 -0.05 -9.55
CA LYS A 72 -8.91 0.22 -10.87
C LYS A 72 -8.72 1.69 -11.28
N ASP A 73 -9.03 2.60 -10.36
CA ASP A 73 -8.89 4.04 -10.54
C ASP A 73 -9.02 4.75 -9.18
N THR A 74 -8.54 6.00 -9.12
CA THR A 74 -8.57 6.82 -7.90
C THR A 74 -9.98 7.33 -7.52
N ARG A 75 -11.01 7.08 -8.33
CA ARG A 75 -12.40 7.50 -8.04
C ARG A 75 -13.25 6.35 -7.50
N SER A 76 -13.13 5.15 -8.08
CA SER A 76 -13.87 3.96 -7.69
C SER A 76 -13.20 3.20 -6.55
N LEU A 77 -11.88 3.31 -6.45
CA LEU A 77 -11.03 2.67 -5.45
C LEU A 77 -11.24 1.15 -5.37
N VAL A 78 -11.66 0.55 -6.48
CA VAL A 78 -11.93 -0.89 -6.54
C VAL A 78 -10.59 -1.62 -6.50
N LEU A 79 -10.46 -2.53 -5.54
CA LEU A 79 -9.28 -3.39 -5.41
C LEU A 79 -9.24 -4.36 -6.58
N GLN A 80 -8.06 -4.53 -7.16
CA GLN A 80 -7.78 -5.49 -8.23
C GLN A 80 -6.79 -6.53 -7.74
N ASN A 81 -6.89 -7.74 -8.27
CA ASN A 81 -5.83 -8.73 -8.09
C ASN A 81 -4.75 -8.47 -9.13
N VAL A 82 -3.58 -8.08 -8.65
CA VAL A 82 -2.38 -8.00 -9.46
C VAL A 82 -1.63 -9.30 -9.24
N PHE A 83 -1.49 -10.09 -10.30
CA PHE A 83 -0.62 -11.27 -10.27
C PHE A 83 0.78 -10.79 -10.61
N VAL A 84 1.73 -11.07 -9.72
CA VAL A 84 3.14 -10.89 -10.01
C VAL A 84 3.56 -12.05 -10.89
N ASP A 85 4.08 -11.75 -12.07
CA ASP A 85 4.62 -12.77 -12.96
C ASP A 85 5.78 -13.51 -12.25
N GLU A 86 5.81 -14.84 -12.37
CA GLU A 86 6.78 -15.68 -11.68
C GLU A 86 8.23 -15.35 -12.09
N ASP A 87 8.45 -14.93 -13.34
CA ASP A 87 9.77 -14.51 -13.82
C ASP A 87 10.20 -13.17 -13.19
N LEU A 88 9.24 -12.26 -13.00
CA LEU A 88 9.48 -10.99 -12.29
C LEU A 88 9.74 -11.23 -10.80
N ALA A 89 9.01 -12.16 -10.19
CA ALA A 89 9.21 -12.55 -8.81
C ALA A 89 10.58 -13.21 -8.61
N ALA A 90 10.98 -14.10 -9.51
CA ALA A 90 12.31 -14.71 -9.51
C ALA A 90 13.41 -13.66 -9.67
N TYR A 91 13.25 -12.71 -10.59
CA TYR A 91 14.20 -11.62 -10.80
C TYR A 91 14.35 -10.72 -9.56
N LEU A 92 13.24 -10.35 -8.91
CA LEU A 92 13.25 -9.56 -7.68
C LEU A 92 13.88 -10.31 -6.50
N ARG A 93 13.65 -11.63 -6.42
CA ARG A 93 14.24 -12.50 -5.41
C ARG A 93 15.75 -12.64 -5.62
N ASP A 94 16.20 -12.78 -6.86
CA ASP A 94 17.62 -12.85 -7.24
C ASP A 94 18.35 -11.52 -6.99
N CYS A 95 17.65 -10.39 -7.17
CA CYS A 95 18.15 -9.07 -6.80
C CYS A 95 18.15 -8.81 -5.27
N GLY A 96 17.67 -9.74 -4.44
CA GLY A 96 17.59 -9.59 -2.98
C GLY A 96 16.46 -8.65 -2.50
N GLU A 97 15.53 -8.26 -3.38
CA GLU A 97 14.46 -7.28 -3.12
C GLU A 97 13.24 -7.93 -2.44
N THR A 98 13.50 -8.71 -1.37
CA THR A 98 12.48 -9.46 -0.61
C THR A 98 11.38 -8.58 -0.03
N TYR A 99 11.66 -7.32 0.31
CA TYR A 99 10.66 -6.36 0.78
C TYR A 99 9.66 -5.97 -0.30
N VAL A 100 10.15 -5.73 -1.53
CA VAL A 100 9.29 -5.38 -2.67
C VAL A 100 8.46 -6.59 -3.06
N LEU A 101 9.09 -7.78 -3.10
CA LEU A 101 8.40 -9.04 -3.36
C LEU A 101 7.25 -9.28 -2.36
N ARG A 102 7.53 -9.15 -1.06
CA ARG A 102 6.53 -9.35 0.00
C ARG A 102 5.37 -8.36 -0.07
N CYS A 103 5.63 -7.11 -0.46
CA CYS A 103 4.58 -6.10 -0.67
C CYS A 103 3.76 -6.39 -1.93
N MET A 104 4.37 -7.01 -2.94
CA MET A 104 3.70 -7.36 -4.18
C MET A 104 2.88 -8.66 -4.07
N GLU A 105 3.37 -9.66 -3.33
CA GLU A 105 2.69 -10.93 -3.03
C GLU A 105 1.52 -10.77 -2.03
N VAL A 106 1.22 -9.55 -1.53
CA VAL A 106 0.01 -9.30 -0.71
C VAL A 106 -1.29 -9.55 -1.49
N THR A 107 -1.19 -9.77 -2.81
CA THR A 107 -2.31 -10.15 -3.68
C THR A 107 -2.56 -11.65 -3.81
N GLU A 108 -1.66 -12.52 -3.36
CA GLU A 108 -1.83 -13.98 -3.39
C GLU A 108 -2.65 -14.53 -2.21
#